data_AF-A0A1H2SPK3-F1
#
_entry.id   AF-A0A1H2SPK3-F1
#
_cell.length_a   1.000
_cell.length_b   1.000
_cell.length_c   1.000
_cell.angle_alpha   90.00
_cell.angle_beta   90.00
_cell.angle_gamma   90.00
#
_symmetry.space_group_name_H-M   'P 1'
#
loop_
_entity.id
_entity.type
_entity.pdbx_description
1 polymer ?
#
loop_
_entity_poly.entity_id
_entity_poly.type
_entity_poly.pdbx_seq_one_letter_code
_entity_poly.pdbx_strand_id
1 'polypeptide(L)' 'MYCSKGLTVTEIANILNRDKSTVSRELHRNSIGEEYLPYIAQKLYEKRREGCHPIKKLDNAELLEIEQKKMDHYDPS' A
#
# COMPACT_ATOMS: atom_id res chain seq x y z
N MET A 1 -9.17 15.30 12.61
CA MET A 1 -7.73 15.11 12.35
C MET A 1 -6.94 16.22 13.03
N TYR A 2 -5.63 16.08 13.28
CA TYR A 2 -4.85 17.20 13.85
C TYR A 2 -4.61 18.34 12.85
N CYS A 3 -4.55 18.08 11.54
CA CYS A 3 -4.45 19.11 10.50
C CYS A 3 -5.67 20.03 10.45
N SER A 4 -6.88 19.49 10.66
CA SER A 4 -8.11 20.28 10.72
C SER A 4 -8.22 21.15 11.98
N LYS A 5 -7.28 21.02 12.93
CA LYS A 5 -7.18 21.85 14.13
C LYS A 5 -6.14 22.99 13.99
N GLY A 6 -5.56 23.18 12.80
CA GLY A 6 -4.52 24.20 12.55
C GLY A 6 -3.16 23.86 13.16
N LEU A 7 -2.93 22.60 13.54
CA LEU A 7 -1.68 22.17 14.15
C LEU A 7 -0.61 21.96 13.08
N THR A 8 0.58 22.43 13.37
CA THR A 8 1.78 22.22 12.57
C THR A 8 2.24 20.77 12.62
N VAL A 9 2.99 20.32 11.62
CA VAL A 9 3.60 18.98 11.58
C VAL A 9 4.44 18.69 12.84
N THR A 10 5.10 19.70 13.40
CA THR A 10 5.90 19.56 14.63
C THR A 10 5.01 19.27 15.85
N GLU A 11 3.90 19.99 16.00
CA GLU A 11 2.97 19.76 17.12
C GLU A 11 2.33 18.37 17.03
N ILE A 12 1.94 17.97 15.82
CA ILE A 12 1.39 16.62 15.57
C ILE A 12 2.41 15.55 15.93
N ALA A 13 3.66 15.72 15.51
CA ALA A 13 4.75 14.79 15.81
C ALA A 13 4.98 14.65 17.32
N ASN A 14 4.98 15.77 18.06
CA ASN A 14 5.14 15.76 19.51
C ASN A 14 3.96 15.07 20.22
N ILE A 15 2.72 15.37 19.82
CA ILE A 15 1.51 14.75 20.40
C ILE A 15 1.49 13.23 20.16
N LEU A 16 1.90 12.80 18.96
CA LEU A 16 1.91 11.39 18.58
C LEU A 16 3.18 10.65 19.02
N ASN A 17 4.16 11.37 19.57
CA ASN A 17 5.51 10.87 19.85
C ASN A 17 6.11 10.14 18.63
N ARG A 18 6.03 10.78 17.46
CA ARG A 18 6.54 10.27 16.19
C ARG A 18 7.51 11.26 15.57
N ASP A 19 8.34 10.76 14.66
CA ASP A 19 9.24 11.62 13.91
C ASP A 19 8.48 12.57 12.97
N LYS A 20 8.99 13.80 12.83
CA LYS A 20 8.39 14.83 11.97
C LYS A 20 8.29 14.37 10.52
N SER A 21 9.29 13.64 10.03
CA SER A 21 9.29 13.14 8.67
C SER A 21 8.27 12.01 8.48
N THR A 22 7.96 11.22 9.51
CA THR A 22 6.89 10.23 9.47
C THR A 22 5.53 10.91 9.31
N VAL A 23 5.25 11.93 10.12
CA VAL A 23 4.00 12.69 10.04
C VAL A 23 3.87 13.39 8.69
N SER A 24 4.94 14.07 8.23
CA SER A 24 4.96 14.74 6.93
C SER A 24 4.67 13.77 5.78
N ARG A 25 5.34 12.61 5.75
CA ARG A 25 5.12 11.59 4.72
C ARG A 25 3.72 10.99 4.78
N GLU A 26 3.14 10.85 5.98
CA GLU A 26 1.77 10.34 6.14
C GLU A 26 0.75 11.34 5.59
N LEU A 27 0.86 12.61 5.97
CA LEU A 27 0.01 13.67 5.46
C LEU A 27 0.13 13.82 3.95
N HIS A 28 1.35 13.83 3.41
CA HIS A 28 1.56 13.91 1.96
C HIS A 28 0.92 12.73 1.21
N ARG A 29 0.93 11.53 1.80
CA ARG A 29 0.41 10.32 1.13
C ARG A 29 -1.11 10.20 1.16
N ASN A 30 -1.75 10.80 2.16
CA ASN A 30 -3.14 10.51 2.47
C ASN A 30 -4.04 11.75 2.65
N SER A 31 -3.52 12.96 2.49
CA SER A 31 -4.32 14.19 2.41
C SER A 31 -4.77 14.50 0.98
N ILE A 32 -5.93 15.15 0.85
CA ILE A 32 -6.39 15.78 -0.39
C ILE A 32 -6.44 17.29 -0.11
N GLY A 33 -5.59 18.05 -0.79
CA GLY A 33 -5.35 19.44 -0.44
C GLY A 33 -4.78 19.55 0.98
N GLU A 34 -5.40 20.40 1.80
CA GLU A 34 -4.99 20.63 3.19
C GLU A 34 -5.71 19.70 4.20
N GLU A 35 -6.61 18.85 3.73
CA GLU A 35 -7.42 17.99 4.58
C GLU A 35 -6.95 16.54 4.58
N TYR A 36 -6.71 16.00 5.77
CA TYR A 36 -6.45 14.59 5.98
C TYR A 36 -7.78 13.89 6.31
N LEU A 37 -8.19 12.96 5.45
CA LEU A 37 -9.47 12.24 5.52
C LEU A 37 -9.22 10.73 5.71
N PRO A 38 -9.65 10.10 6.82
CA PRO A 38 -9.27 8.71 7.10
C PRO A 38 -9.81 7.72 6.06
N TYR A 39 -11.04 7.96 5.58
CA TYR A 39 -11.68 7.11 4.59
C TYR A 39 -10.94 7.16 3.23
N ILE A 40 -10.37 8.31 2.88
CA ILE A 40 -9.54 8.48 1.67
C ILE A 40 -8.20 7.76 1.85
N ALA A 41 -7.56 7.90 3.01
CA ALA A 41 -6.31 7.22 3.33
C ALA A 41 -6.41 5.70 3.08
N GLN A 42 -7.52 5.11 3.53
CA GLN A 42 -7.82 3.70 3.33
C GLN A 42 -7.96 3.35 1.84
N LYS A 43 -8.79 4.10 1.09
CA LYS A 43 -8.96 3.88 -0.36
C LYS A 43 -7.65 4.03 -1.14
N LEU A 44 -6.83 5.03 -0.79
CA LEU A 44 -5.52 5.23 -1.42
C LEU A 44 -4.54 4.10 -1.10
N TYR A 45 -4.58 3.58 0.12
CA TYR A 45 -3.80 2.41 0.52
C TYR A 45 -4.20 1.18 -0.29
N GLU A 46 -5.50 0.89 -0.41
CA GLU A 46 -6.04 -0.22 -1.19
C GLU A 46 -5.62 -0.14 -2.66
N LYS A 47 -5.74 1.04 -3.28
CA LYS A 47 -5.29 1.27 -4.65
C LYS A 47 -3.79 1.04 -4.86
N ARG A 48 -2.94 1.46 -3.90
CA ARG A 48 -1.48 1.21 -3.98
C ARG A 48 -1.16 -0.28 -3.83
N ARG A 49 -1.90 -0.95 -2.95
CA ARG A 49 -1.77 -2.38 -2.70
C ARG A 49 -2.05 -3.23 -3.94
N GLU A 50 -3.00 -2.83 -4.78
CA GLU A 50 -3.30 -3.50 -6.06
C GLU A 50 -2.02 -3.78 -6.89
N GLY A 51 -1.12 -2.78 -7.01
CA GLY A 51 0.13 -2.92 -7.75
C GLY A 51 1.28 -3.61 -7.01
N CYS A 52 1.17 -3.78 -5.69
CA CYS A 52 2.16 -4.48 -4.87
C CYS A 52 1.85 -5.97 -4.67
N HIS A 53 0.72 -6.46 -5.19
CA HIS A 53 0.44 -7.88 -5.15
C HIS A 53 1.42 -8.63 -6.06
N PRO A 54 2.02 -9.74 -5.58
CA PRO A 54 2.69 -10.67 -6.46
C PRO A 54 1.73 -11.05 -7.58
N ILE A 55 2.17 -10.91 -8.84
CA ILE A 55 1.41 -11.42 -9.98
C ILE A 55 1.15 -12.90 -9.68
N LYS A 56 -0.12 -13.28 -9.58
CA LYS A 56 -0.49 -14.68 -9.43
C LYS A 56 0.00 -15.39 -10.67
N LYS A 57 1.03 -16.23 -10.53
CA LYS A 57 1.65 -16.96 -11.65
C LYS A 57 0.62 -17.78 -12.45
N LEU A 58 -0.47 -18.16 -11.79
CA LEU A 58 -1.57 -18.94 -12.34
C LEU A 58 -2.57 -18.11 -13.19
N ASP A 59 -2.52 -16.79 -13.17
CA ASP A 59 -3.37 -15.94 -14.03
C ASP A 59 -2.73 -15.71 -15.42
N ASN A 60 -1.50 -16.20 -15.63
CA ASN A 60 -0.86 -16.19 -16.94
C ASN A 60 -1.05 -17.57 -17.60
N ALA A 61 -1.89 -17.62 -18.64
CA ALA A 61 -2.20 -18.85 -19.37
C ALA A 61 -0.93 -19.57 -19.89
N GLU A 62 0.11 -18.81 -20.27
CA GLU A 62 1.39 -19.38 -20.70
C GLU A 62 2.15 -20.07 -19.57
N LEU A 63 2.10 -19.52 -18.35
CA LEU A 63 2.73 -20.15 -17.18
C LEU A 63 1.97 -21.40 -16.75
N LEU A 64 0.63 -21.40 -16.86
CA LEU A 64 -0.19 -22.59 -16.59
C LEU A 64 0.17 -23.72 -17.55
N GLU A 65 0.32 -23.44 -18.84
CA GLU A 65 0.68 -24.45 -19.84
C GLU A 65 2.09 -25.00 -19.61
N ILE A 66 3.05 -24.15 -19.21
CA ILE A 66 4.41 -24.58 -18.85
C ILE A 66 4.39 -25.45 -17.58
N GLU A 67 3.60 -25.10 -16.56
CA GLU A 67 3.45 -25.90 -15.33
C GLU A 67 2.79 -27.26 -15.62
N GLN A 68 1.75 -27.29 -16.46
CA GLN A 68 1.08 -28.52 -16.88
C GLN A 68 2.05 -29.45 -17.62
N LYS A 69 2.80 -28.93 -18.61
CA LYS A 69 3.82 -29.71 -19.35
C LYS A 69 4.93 -30.27 -18.44
N LYS A 70 5.31 -29.52 -17.40
CA LYS A 70 6.29 -29.98 -16.40
C LYS A 70 5.74 -31.09 -15.50
N MET A 71 4.47 -31.03 -15.15
CA MET A 71 3.80 -32.09 -14.39
C MET A 71 3.59 -33.36 -15.22
N ASP A 72 3.28 -33.21 -16.52
CA ASP A 72 3.11 -34.35 -17.44
C ASP A 72 4.44 -35.08 -17.73
N HIS A 73 5.58 -34.41 -17.57
CA HIS A 73 6.93 -34.98 -17.69
C HIS A 73 7.60 -35.27 -16.32
N TYR A 74 6.88 -35.12 -15.22
CA TYR A 74 7.41 -35.41 -13.89
C TYR A 74 7.41 -36.92 -13.65
N ASP A 75 8.59 -37.54 -13.69
CA ASP A 75 8.84 -38.89 -13.20
C ASP A 75 9.19 -38.80 -11.70
N PRO A 76 8.33 -39.31 -10.79
CA PRO A 76 8.60 -39.32 -9.37
C PRO A 76 9.53 -40.50 -9.04
N SER A 77 10.80 -40.38 -9.44
CA SER A 77 11.88 -41.24 -8.92
C SER A 77 12.55 -40.61 -7.71
#